data_AF-A0A210Q8G6-F1
#
_entry.id   AF-A0A210Q8G6-F1
#
_cell.length_a   1.000
_cell.length_b   1.000
_cell.length_c   1.000
_cell.angle_alpha   90.00
_cell.angle_beta   90.00
_cell.angle_gamma   90.00
#
_symmetry.space_group_name_H-M   'P 1'
#
loop_
_entity.id
_entity.type
_entity.pdbx_description
1 polymer ?
#
loop_
_entity_poly.entity_id
_entity_poly.type
_entity_poly.pdbx_seq_one_letter_code
_entity_poly.pdbx_strand_id
1 'polypeptide(L)'
;MTYCKSNSQVKGKVYGVDFSDEMVIAATKRVKKDIDDGKVELINGDVTDLSCFASNTFDRVFHCNCYYFWPDMDTITSELHRVEKLNSRTNKALEGPRPFSIW
;
A
#
# COMPACT_ATOMS: atom_id res chain seq x y z
N MET A 1 -4.12 6.50 -4.52
CA MET A 1 -3.11 6.25 -3.47
C MET A 1 -3.25 4.83 -2.93
N THR A 2 -2.20 4.04 -3.12
CA THR A 2 -2.02 2.73 -2.48
C THR A 2 -1.28 2.93 -1.17
N TYR A 3 -1.65 2.17 -0.14
CA TYR A 3 -1.06 2.29 1.18
C TYR A 3 -0.53 0.94 1.67
N CYS A 4 0.64 1.01 2.28
CA CYS A 4 1.32 -0.13 2.86
C CYS A 4 1.60 0.14 4.34
N LYS A 5 1.29 -0.81 5.22
CA LYS A 5 1.48 -0.66 6.67
C LYS A 5 2.40 -1.74 7.22
N SER A 6 3.44 -1.32 7.94
CA SER A 6 4.33 -2.19 8.71
C SER A 6 4.07 -1.99 10.21
N ASN A 7 3.98 -3.08 10.98
CA ASN A 7 3.61 -3.07 12.39
C ASN A 7 4.70 -3.74 13.26
N SER A 8 5.21 -3.01 14.25
CA SER A 8 5.79 -3.61 15.46
C SER A 8 5.02 -3.10 16.68
N GLN A 9 3.84 -3.69 16.91
CA GLN A 9 2.93 -3.50 18.05
C GLN A 9 2.64 -2.05 18.52
N VAL A 10 1.38 -1.63 18.31
CA VAL A 10 0.74 -0.35 18.71
C VAL A 10 1.27 0.91 18.00
N LYS A 11 2.48 0.89 17.42
CA LYS A 11 3.01 1.96 16.54
C LYS A 11 3.38 1.38 15.18
N GLY A 12 2.47 1.45 14.21
CA GLY A 12 2.73 1.05 12.82
C GLY A 12 3.07 2.27 11.97
N LYS A 13 4.01 2.12 11.02
CA LYS A 13 4.32 3.13 10.01
C LYS A 13 3.52 2.87 8.74
N VAL A 14 2.96 3.92 8.17
CA VAL A 14 2.19 3.90 6.93
C VAL A 14 3.02 4.50 5.81
N TYR A 15 3.04 3.82 4.67
CA TYR A 15 3.64 4.28 3.43
C TYR A 15 2.50 4.51 2.44
N GLY A 16 2.43 5.69 1.84
CA GLY A 16 1.49 6.01 0.77
C GLY A 16 2.21 6.21 -0.55
N VAL A 17 1.74 5.55 -1.60
CA VAL A 17 2.29 5.65 -2.97
C VAL A 17 1.21 6.17 -3.90
N ASP A 18 1.51 7.24 -4.62
CA ASP A 18 0.64 7.81 -5.66
C ASP A 18 1.49 8.38 -6.79
N PHE A 19 1.07 8.19 -8.05
CA PHE A 19 1.82 8.67 -9.21
C PHE A 19 1.54 10.16 -9.50
N SER A 20 0.43 10.71 -8.97
CA SER A 20 0.10 12.12 -9.15
C SER A 20 0.84 12.99 -8.14
N ASP A 21 1.66 13.90 -8.66
CA ASP A 21 2.34 14.92 -7.86
C ASP A 21 1.34 15.75 -7.05
N GLU A 22 0.21 16.11 -7.65
CA GLU A 22 -0.84 16.90 -7.00
C GLU A 22 -1.41 16.17 -5.77
N MET A 23 -1.63 14.86 -5.90
CA MET A 23 -2.15 14.02 -4.82
C MET A 23 -1.13 13.86 -3.70
N VAL A 24 0.15 13.64 -4.02
CA VAL A 24 1.24 13.56 -3.03
C VAL A 24 1.39 14.88 -2.29
N ILE A 25 1.38 16.02 -2.99
CA ILE A 25 1.46 17.35 -2.38
C ILE A 25 0.26 17.60 -1.45
N ALA A 26 -0.96 17.30 -1.91
CA ALA A 26 -2.17 17.51 -1.13
C ALA A 26 -2.21 16.61 0.12
N ALA A 27 -1.83 15.35 -0.01
CA ALA A 27 -1.73 14.42 1.11
C ALA A 27 -0.64 14.86 2.10
N THR A 28 0.53 15.25 1.62
CA THR A 28 1.66 15.73 2.45
C THR A 28 1.23 16.89 3.34
N LYS A 29 0.50 17.87 2.79
CA LYS A 29 -0.07 18.98 3.56
C LYS A 29 -1.04 18.51 4.64
N ARG A 30 -1.89 17.53 4.33
CA ARG A 30 -2.94 17.02 5.23
C ARG A 30 -2.39 16.20 6.39
N VAL A 31 -1.38 15.36 6.16
CA VAL A 31 -0.80 14.46 7.17
C VAL A 31 0.58 14.91 7.66
N LYS A 32 0.93 16.20 7.47
CA LYS A 32 2.25 16.75 7.83
C LYS A 32 2.70 16.38 9.24
N LYS A 33 1.80 16.46 10.23
CA LYS A 33 2.12 16.09 11.61
C LYS A 33 2.54 14.61 11.73
N ASP A 34 1.87 13.71 11.05
CA ASP A 34 2.20 12.28 11.12
C ASP A 34 3.48 11.95 10.36
N ILE A 35 3.82 12.73 9.32
CA ILE A 35 5.13 12.67 8.66
C ILE A 35 6.22 13.16 9.62
N ASP A 36 6.03 14.32 10.25
CA ASP A 36 6.98 14.89 11.20
C ASP A 36 7.16 13.98 12.44
N ASP A 37 6.11 13.29 12.87
CA ASP A 37 6.13 12.28 13.94
C ASP A 37 6.72 10.91 13.48
N GLY A 38 7.12 10.76 12.21
CA GLY A 38 7.70 9.54 11.63
C GLY A 38 6.72 8.37 11.41
N LYS A 39 5.41 8.63 11.50
CA LYS A 39 4.35 7.63 11.35
C LYS A 39 3.93 7.41 9.90
N VAL A 40 4.13 8.40 9.04
CA VAL A 40 3.74 8.36 7.63
C VAL A 40 4.93 8.71 6.74
N GLU A 41 5.06 7.99 5.63
CA GLU A 41 5.95 8.32 4.52
C GLU A 41 5.13 8.33 3.23
N LEU A 42 5.28 9.37 2.42
CA LEU A 42 4.60 9.49 1.13
C LEU A 42 5.64 9.47 0.02
N ILE A 43 5.38 8.65 -1.00
CA ILE A 43 6.28 8.41 -2.12
C ILE A 43 5.50 8.76 -3.38
N ASN A 44 6.08 9.62 -4.22
CA ASN A 44 5.63 9.71 -5.60
C ASN A 44 6.17 8.49 -6.35
N GLY A 45 5.28 7.64 -6.82
CA GLY A 45 5.63 6.41 -7.52
C GLY A 45 4.41 5.71 -8.10
N ASP A 46 4.66 4.79 -9.03
CA ASP A 46 3.63 4.00 -9.67
C ASP A 46 3.50 2.64 -8.97
N VAL A 47 2.26 2.16 -8.78
CA VAL A 47 2.01 0.86 -8.16
C VAL A 47 2.41 -0.32 -9.07
N THR A 48 2.60 -0.07 -10.36
CA THR A 48 3.19 -1.03 -11.31
C THR A 48 4.65 -1.34 -11.01
N ASP A 49 5.33 -0.48 -10.24
CA ASP A 49 6.72 -0.66 -9.81
C ASP A 49 6.89 -0.31 -8.32
N LEU A 50 6.80 -1.33 -7.46
CA LEU A 50 7.06 -1.21 -6.02
C LEU A 50 8.46 -1.72 -5.65
N SER A 51 9.42 -1.68 -6.59
CA SER A 51 10.79 -2.16 -6.37
C SER A 51 11.55 -1.41 -5.28
N CYS A 52 11.12 -0.19 -4.93
CA CYS A 52 11.61 0.56 -3.78
C CYS A 52 11.35 -0.16 -2.43
N PHE A 53 10.47 -1.15 -2.41
CA PHE A 53 10.20 -2.01 -1.26
C PHE A 53 10.68 -3.44 -1.47
N ALA A 54 11.31 -4.00 -0.43
CA ALA A 54 11.67 -5.41 -0.42
C ALA A 54 10.43 -6.31 -0.33
N SER A 55 10.57 -7.57 -0.72
CA SER A 55 9.50 -8.56 -0.58
C SER A 55 9.19 -8.83 0.90
N ASN A 56 7.94 -9.17 1.23
CA ASN A 56 7.48 -9.43 2.61
C ASN A 56 7.77 -8.28 3.61
N THR A 57 7.68 -7.03 3.15
CA THR A 57 7.95 -5.85 4.00
C THR A 57 6.74 -5.50 4.87
N PHE A 58 5.53 -5.59 4.32
CA PHE A 58 4.33 -5.02 4.93
C PHE A 58 3.43 -6.06 5.56
N ASP A 59 2.87 -5.72 6.72
CA ASP A 59 1.89 -6.55 7.41
C ASP A 59 0.50 -6.43 6.78
N ARG A 60 0.23 -5.31 6.09
CA ARG A 60 -1.00 -5.09 5.32
C ARG A 60 -0.72 -4.17 4.14
N VAL A 61 -1.37 -4.45 3.03
CA VAL A 61 -1.41 -3.60 1.85
C VAL A 61 -2.86 -3.35 1.51
N PHE A 62 -3.22 -2.11 1.19
CA PHE A 62 -4.57 -1.72 0.83
C PHE A 62 -4.55 -0.61 -0.22
N HIS A 63 -5.57 -0.58 -1.06
CA HIS A 63 -5.79 0.50 -2.02
C HIS A 63 -7.21 1.02 -1.84
N CYS A 64 -7.43 2.31 -2.06
CA CYS A 64 -8.77 2.90 -1.97
C CYS A 64 -9.04 3.73 -3.21
N ASN A 65 -10.15 3.42 -3.90
CA ASN A 65 -10.67 4.18 -5.04
C ASN A 65 -9.67 4.47 -6.18
N CYS A 66 -8.66 3.61 -6.39
CA CYS A 66 -7.64 3.82 -7.42
C CYS A 66 -7.39 2.64 -8.36
N TYR A 67 -7.92 1.44 -8.08
CA TYR A 67 -7.69 0.27 -8.92
C TYR A 67 -8.28 0.39 -10.34
N TYR A 68 -9.26 1.27 -10.53
CA TYR A 68 -9.88 1.53 -11.84
C TYR A 68 -8.89 2.11 -12.89
N PHE A 69 -7.77 2.67 -12.43
CA PHE A 69 -6.77 3.32 -13.29
C PHE A 69 -5.58 2.41 -13.60
N TRP A 70 -5.62 1.16 -13.15
CA TRP A 70 -4.50 0.23 -13.26
C TRP A 70 -4.50 -0.43 -14.65
N PRO A 71 -3.38 -0.30 -15.41
CA PRO A 71 -3.33 -0.80 -16.78
C PRO A 71 -3.21 -2.33 -16.85
N ASP A 72 -2.59 -2.96 -15.85
CA ASP A 72 -2.36 -4.39 -15.76
C ASP A 72 -2.55 -4.89 -14.31
N MET A 73 -3.71 -5.48 -14.07
CA MET A 73 -4.07 -5.99 -12.76
C MET A 73 -3.21 -7.16 -12.32
N ASP A 74 -2.73 -8.01 -13.23
CA ASP A 74 -1.96 -9.21 -12.87
C ASP A 74 -0.56 -8.82 -12.42
N THR A 75 0.08 -7.91 -13.16
CA THR A 75 1.38 -7.34 -12.77
C THR A 75 1.29 -6.62 -11.42
N ILE A 76 0.28 -5.76 -11.25
CA ILE A 76 0.15 -4.96 -10.03
C ILE A 76 -0.20 -5.83 -8.82
N THR A 77 -1.14 -6.77 -8.95
CA THR A 77 -1.46 -7.69 -7.83
C THR A 77 -0.26 -8.53 -7.45
N SER A 78 0.55 -8.97 -8.42
CA SER A 78 1.81 -9.67 -8.15
C SER A 78 2.79 -8.81 -7.33
N GLU A 79 2.95 -7.53 -7.67
CA GLU A 79 3.79 -6.60 -6.91
C GLU A 79 3.25 -6.33 -5.50
N LEU A 80 1.93 -6.16 -5.35
CA LEU A 80 1.29 -5.98 -4.04
C LEU A 80 1.47 -7.22 -3.16
N HIS A 81 1.30 -8.42 -3.72
CA HIS A 81 1.55 -9.68 -3.02
C HIS A 81 3.02 -9.87 -2.67
N ARG A 82 3.93 -9.46 -3.55
CA ARG A 82 5.38 -9.54 -3.29
C ARG A 82 5.77 -8.75 -2.04
N VAL A 83 5.28 -7.52 -1.90
CA VAL A 83 5.64 -6.64 -0.77
C VAL A 83 4.87 -6.97 0.51
N GLU A 84 3.76 -7.71 0.43
CA GLU A 84 2.98 -8.17 1.59
C GLU A 84 3.61 -9.43 2.23
N LYS A 85 3.61 -9.50 3.56
CA LYS A 85 4.03 -10.69 4.31
C LYS A 85 3.03 -11.83 4.14
N LEU A 86 3.51 -13.03 3.81
CA LEU A 86 2.69 -14.24 3.61
C LEU A 86 1.73 -14.59 4.78
N ASN A 87 2.05 -14.18 6.01
CA ASN A 87 1.23 -14.45 7.21
C ASN A 87 0.36 -13.25 7.65
N SER A 88 0.20 -12.23 6.79
CA SER A 88 -0.76 -11.15 7.02
C SER A 88 -2.19 -11.70 7.05
N ARG A 89 -3.08 -11.05 7.81
CA ARG A 89 -4.50 -11.48 7.88
C ARG A 89 -5.21 -11.43 6.51
N THR A 90 -4.68 -10.65 5.56
CA THR A 90 -5.18 -10.54 4.18
C THR A 90 -4.94 -11.83 3.39
N ASN A 91 -3.77 -12.45 3.51
CA ASN A 91 -3.47 -13.71 2.83
C ASN A 91 -4.41 -14.86 3.28
N LYS A 92 -4.86 -14.85 4.53
CA LYS A 92 -5.86 -15.82 5.02
C LYS A 92 -7.26 -15.63 4.42
N ALA A 93 -7.59 -14.43 3.92
CA ALA A 93 -8.85 -14.16 3.22
C ALA A 93 -8.81 -14.57 1.74
N LEU A 94 -7.60 -14.82 1.19
CA LEU A 94 -7.40 -15.20 -0.21
C LEU A 94 -7.30 -16.72 -0.42
N GLU A 95 -7.21 -17.52 0.65
CA GLU A 95 -7.19 -19.00 0.60
C GLU A 95 -8.58 -19.66 0.49
N GLY A 96 -9.67 -18.87 0.44
CA GLY A 96 -11.04 -19.33 0.17
C GLY A 96 -11.46 -19.11 -1.29
N PRO A 97 -12.57 -19.71 -1.77
CA PRO A 97 -13.09 -19.43 -3.11
C PRO A 97 -13.31 -17.92 -3.24
N ARG A 98 -12.56 -17.30 -4.17
CA ARG A 98 -12.44 -15.85 -4.36
C ARG A 98 -13.80 -15.16 -4.23
N PRO A 99 -14.11 -14.53 -3.08
CA PRO A 99 -15.22 -13.61 -3.03
C PRO A 99 -14.74 -12.34 -3.73
N PHE A 100 -15.54 -11.82 -4.64
CA PHE A 100 -15.47 -10.42 -5.06
C PHE A 100 -15.71 -9.53 -3.82
N SER A 101 -14.68 -9.34 -2.99
CA SER A 101 -14.76 -8.40 -1.88
C SER A 101 -13.41 -7.70 -1.74
N ILE A 102 -13.39 -6.55 -2.39
CA ILE A 102 -12.42 -5.48 -2.31
C ILE A 102 -12.57 -4.87 -0.91
N TRP A 103 -11.65 -5.11 0.03
CA TRP A 103 -11.38 -4.25 1.21
C TRP A 103 -9.96 -4.50 1.73
#